data_AF-A0A2D6S1V2-F1
#
_entry.id   AF-A0A2D6S1V2-F1
#
_cell.length_a   1.000
_cell.length_b   1.000
_cell.length_c   1.000
_cell.angle_alpha   90.00
_cell.angle_beta   90.00
_cell.angle_gamma   90.00
#
_symmetry.space_group_name_H-M   'P 1'
#
loop_
_entity.id
_entity.type
_entity.pdbx_description
1 polymer ?
#
loop_
_entity_poly.entity_id
_entity_poly.type
_entity_poly.pdbx_seq_one_letter_code
_entity_poly.pdbx_strand_id
1 'polypeptide(L)'
;MAEAWRVEGIMPRKSLEECARRIITTRFQEMMSFKEGAIDGLDIEFVHDMRVSSRRLRAAMDNFAECFSKKKFRKYLKKIKNITSTMGAVRDLDVLISKFKKDAKSLTEDEQIGVKNLIIQLQQKREEARKPMLLMFSSLEKERFDKKFLKFFEV
;
A
#
# COMPACT_ATOMS: atom_id res chain seq x y z
N MET A 1 1.19 12.92 1.83
CA MET A 1 1.76 11.74 2.50
C MET A 1 0.95 11.46 3.75
N ALA A 2 0.39 10.26 3.84
CA ALA A 2 -0.36 9.81 5.00
C ALA A 2 0.46 9.89 6.29
N GLU A 3 -0.09 10.63 7.25
CA GLU A 3 0.40 10.64 8.62
C GLU A 3 0.09 9.31 9.30
N ALA A 4 1.00 8.86 10.16
CA ALA A 4 0.75 7.65 10.91
C ALA A 4 -0.41 7.87 11.88
N TRP A 5 -1.42 7.00 11.81
CA TRP A 5 -2.49 6.97 12.82
C TRP A 5 -1.90 6.82 14.22
N ARG A 6 -2.56 7.34 15.25
CA ARG A 6 -2.15 7.08 16.62
C ARG A 6 -2.53 5.65 17.02
N VAL A 7 -1.64 4.94 17.71
CA VAL A 7 -1.95 3.61 18.27
C VAL A 7 -2.40 3.79 19.72
N GLU A 8 -3.67 3.53 19.99
CA GLU A 8 -4.24 3.64 21.33
C GLU A 8 -4.04 2.37 22.17
N GLY A 9 -3.98 2.55 23.49
CA GLY A 9 -3.99 1.45 24.46
C GLY A 9 -2.68 0.67 24.60
N ILE A 10 -1.55 1.25 24.21
CA ILE A 10 -0.20 0.77 24.54
C ILE A 10 0.13 1.21 25.98
N MET A 11 0.43 0.25 26.85
CA MET A 11 0.73 0.52 28.27
C MET A 11 1.88 -0.36 28.77
N PRO A 12 2.75 0.13 29.67
CA PRO A 12 3.90 -0.65 30.20
C PRO A 12 3.52 -1.95 30.91
N ARG A 13 2.28 -2.05 31.41
CA ARG A 13 1.78 -3.24 32.11
C ARG A 13 1.21 -4.32 31.18
N LYS A 14 1.12 -4.05 29.88
CA LYS A 14 0.63 -5.02 28.89
C LYS A 14 1.78 -5.86 28.33
N SER A 15 1.47 -7.07 27.89
CA SER A 15 2.47 -7.92 27.25
C SER A 15 2.94 -7.31 25.92
N LEU A 16 4.19 -7.62 25.53
CA LEU A 16 4.74 -7.21 24.24
C LEU A 16 3.85 -7.72 23.08
N GLU A 17 3.33 -8.94 23.19
CA GLU A 17 2.43 -9.51 22.20
C GLU A 17 1.13 -8.70 22.07
N GLU A 18 0.51 -8.28 23.18
CA GLU A 18 -0.70 -7.45 23.15
C GLU A 18 -0.43 -6.10 22.47
N CYS A 19 0.67 -5.44 22.84
CA CYS A 19 1.06 -4.19 22.20
C CYS A 19 1.34 -4.37 20.70
N ALA A 20 2.02 -5.45 20.31
CA ALA A 20 2.29 -5.78 18.92
C ALA A 20 1.00 -6.00 18.10
N ARG A 21 0.04 -6.76 18.66
CA ARG A 21 -1.30 -7.00 18.09
C ARG A 21 -2.03 -5.69 17.77
N ARG A 22 -2.03 -4.74 18.72
CA ARG A 22 -2.62 -3.40 18.54
C ARG A 22 -1.92 -2.63 17.43
N ILE A 23 -0.60 -2.55 17.45
CA ILE A 23 0.18 -1.82 16.44
C ILE A 23 -0.08 -2.38 15.05
N ILE A 24 0.02 -3.71 14.88
CA ILE A 24 -0.19 -4.39 13.59
C ILE A 24 -1.63 -4.17 13.09
N THR A 25 -2.62 -4.28 13.98
CA THR A 25 -4.02 -4.05 13.62
C THR A 25 -4.27 -2.62 13.17
N THR A 26 -3.78 -1.61 13.92
CA THR A 26 -3.91 -0.21 13.53
C THR A 26 -3.22 0.09 12.20
N ARG A 27 -1.99 -0.42 11.98
CA ARG A 27 -1.27 -0.23 10.70
C ARG A 27 -2.00 -0.89 9.54
N PHE A 28 -2.62 -2.05 9.78
CA PHE A 28 -3.41 -2.73 8.76
C PHE A 28 -4.68 -1.95 8.40
N GLN A 29 -5.42 -1.46 9.40
CA GLN A 29 -6.60 -0.63 9.16
C GLN A 29 -6.26 0.66 8.41
N GLU A 30 -5.17 1.33 8.81
CA GLU A 30 -4.63 2.49 8.10
C GLU A 30 -4.25 2.17 6.65
N MET A 31 -3.60 1.05 6.39
CA MET A 31 -3.33 0.63 5.01
C MET A 31 -4.63 0.42 4.22
N MET A 32 -5.61 -0.26 4.81
CA MET A 32 -6.85 -0.62 4.12
C MET A 32 -7.81 0.56 3.95
N SER A 33 -7.68 1.65 4.71
CA SER A 33 -8.52 2.85 4.53
C SER A 33 -8.31 3.54 3.19
N PHE A 34 -7.15 3.34 2.55
CA PHE A 34 -6.84 3.89 1.23
C PHE A 34 -7.27 2.97 0.07
N LYS A 35 -7.77 1.76 0.35
CA LYS A 35 -8.08 0.74 -0.67
C LYS A 35 -9.09 1.24 -1.70
N GLU A 36 -10.21 1.82 -1.26
CA GLU A 36 -11.28 2.25 -2.19
C GLU A 36 -10.80 3.37 -3.12
N GLY A 37 -10.09 4.37 -2.60
CA GLY A 37 -9.49 5.42 -3.42
C GLY A 37 -8.40 4.90 -4.37
N ALA A 38 -7.64 3.87 -3.97
CA ALA A 38 -6.67 3.21 -4.85
C ALA A 38 -7.33 2.38 -5.96
N ILE A 39 -8.51 1.80 -5.70
CA ILE A 39 -9.32 1.07 -6.68
C ILE A 39 -9.85 2.04 -7.74
N ASP A 40 -10.52 3.09 -7.30
CA ASP A 40 -11.08 4.14 -8.14
C ASP A 40 -9.98 4.84 -8.97
N GLY A 41 -8.90 5.23 -8.28
CA GLY A 41 -7.67 5.73 -8.89
C GLY A 41 -7.82 7.07 -9.60
N LEU A 42 -8.83 7.87 -9.23
CA LEU A 42 -8.95 9.28 -9.61
C LEU A 42 -7.80 10.13 -9.03
N ASP A 43 -7.34 9.79 -7.82
CA ASP A 43 -6.17 10.42 -7.20
C ASP A 43 -5.03 9.39 -7.01
N ILE A 44 -3.87 9.71 -7.56
CA ILE A 44 -2.64 8.90 -7.48
C ILE A 44 -2.10 8.80 -6.05
N GLU A 45 -2.47 9.73 -5.16
CA GLU A 45 -1.98 9.77 -3.80
C GLU A 45 -2.56 8.64 -2.93
N PHE A 46 -3.72 8.06 -3.28
CA PHE A 46 -4.22 6.87 -2.57
C PHE A 46 -3.29 5.66 -2.70
N VAL A 47 -2.73 5.42 -3.89
CA VAL A 47 -1.74 4.35 -4.11
C VAL A 47 -0.44 4.67 -3.35
N HIS A 48 -0.05 5.94 -3.31
CA HIS A 48 1.11 6.39 -2.54
C HIS A 48 0.94 6.15 -1.05
N ASP A 49 -0.16 6.61 -0.48
CA ASP A 49 -0.46 6.54 0.95
C ASP A 49 -0.67 5.10 1.40
N MET A 50 -1.37 4.28 0.61
CA MET A 50 -1.49 2.85 0.86
C MET A 50 -0.13 2.15 0.89
N ARG A 51 0.80 2.52 0.00
CA ARG A 51 2.18 2.00 0.00
C ARG A 51 3.01 2.48 1.18
N VAL A 52 2.84 3.73 1.60
CA VAL A 52 3.51 4.25 2.81
C VAL A 52 3.05 3.44 4.02
N SER A 53 1.74 3.28 4.20
CA SER A 53 1.15 2.52 5.30
C SER A 53 1.51 1.03 5.25
N SER A 54 1.57 0.42 4.05
CA SER A 54 1.98 -0.99 3.93
C SER A 54 3.44 -1.23 4.32
N ARG A 55 4.34 -0.26 4.05
CA ARG A 55 5.73 -0.31 4.53
C ARG A 55 5.79 -0.22 6.06
N ARG A 56 5.02 0.68 6.68
CA ARG A 56 4.93 0.77 8.15
C ARG A 56 4.39 -0.52 8.77
N LEU A 57 3.33 -1.10 8.19
CA LEU A 57 2.77 -2.37 8.62
C LEU A 57 3.83 -3.49 8.55
N ARG A 58 4.54 -3.60 7.43
CA ARG A 58 5.59 -4.61 7.27
C ARG A 58 6.72 -4.44 8.28
N ALA A 59 7.18 -3.22 8.51
CA ALA A 59 8.20 -2.95 9.52
C ALA A 59 7.73 -3.37 10.92
N ALA A 60 6.48 -3.06 11.29
CA ALA A 60 5.90 -3.51 12.55
C ALA A 60 5.82 -5.05 12.63
N MET A 61 5.36 -5.70 11.56
CA MET A 61 5.31 -7.16 11.49
C MET A 61 6.72 -7.77 11.62
N ASP A 62 7.69 -7.30 10.86
CA ASP A 62 9.06 -7.82 10.90
C ASP A 62 9.69 -7.62 12.31
N ASN A 63 9.46 -6.49 12.97
CA ASN A 63 9.95 -6.21 14.33
C ASN A 63 9.33 -7.10 15.42
N PHE A 64 8.04 -7.45 15.29
CA PHE A 64 7.32 -8.23 16.30
C PHE A 64 7.16 -9.71 15.92
N ALA A 65 7.92 -10.20 14.94
CA ALA A 65 7.77 -11.56 14.42
C ALA A 65 7.94 -12.65 15.51
N GLU A 66 8.82 -12.43 16.50
CA GLU A 66 9.07 -13.39 17.58
C GLU A 66 7.90 -13.49 18.60
N CYS A 67 6.94 -12.55 18.59
CA CYS A 67 5.75 -12.62 19.43
C CYS A 67 4.69 -13.62 18.92
N PHE A 68 4.85 -14.18 17.71
CA PHE A 68 3.78 -14.94 17.05
C PHE A 68 4.25 -16.30 16.52
N SER A 69 3.31 -17.24 16.35
CA SER A 69 3.59 -18.52 15.69
C SER A 69 4.14 -18.34 14.26
N LYS A 70 5.34 -18.87 14.02
CA LYS A 70 6.11 -18.63 12.77
C LYS A 70 5.31 -18.97 11.50
N LYS A 71 4.55 -20.08 11.48
CA LYS A 71 3.86 -20.55 10.27
C LYS A 71 2.73 -19.60 9.84
N LYS A 72 1.80 -19.27 10.75
CA LYS A 72 0.63 -18.45 10.44
C LYS A 72 1.01 -17.00 10.22
N PHE A 73 1.94 -16.48 11.04
CA PHE A 73 2.48 -15.14 10.90
C PHE A 73 3.14 -14.90 9.53
N ARG A 74 4.04 -15.80 9.11
CA ARG A 74 4.73 -15.70 7.80
C ARG A 74 3.75 -15.71 6.63
N LYS A 75 2.62 -16.43 6.72
CA LYS A 75 1.58 -16.44 5.68
C LYS A 75 0.96 -15.05 5.51
N TYR A 76 0.62 -14.37 6.60
CA TYR A 76 0.06 -13.01 6.53
C TYR A 76 1.10 -12.01 6.04
N LEU A 77 2.33 -12.06 6.56
CA LEU A 77 3.42 -11.19 6.11
C LEU A 77 3.67 -11.35 4.61
N LYS A 78 3.66 -12.59 4.08
CA LYS A 78 3.77 -12.87 2.65
C LYS A 78 2.62 -12.25 1.85
N LYS A 79 1.36 -12.37 2.33
CA LYS A 79 0.21 -11.75 1.64
C LYS A 79 0.34 -10.21 1.62
N ILE A 80 0.74 -9.57 2.73
CA ILE A 80 0.99 -8.11 2.76
C ILE A 80 2.10 -7.70 1.79
N LYS A 81 3.19 -8.48 1.71
CA LYS A 81 4.27 -8.26 0.72
C LYS A 81 3.74 -8.34 -0.71
N ASN A 82 2.92 -9.34 -1.02
CA ASN A 82 2.31 -9.47 -2.35
C ASN A 82 1.39 -8.28 -2.69
N ILE A 83 0.56 -7.83 -1.75
CA ILE A 83 -0.29 -6.63 -1.95
C ILE A 83 0.59 -5.39 -2.21
N THR A 84 1.67 -5.22 -1.44
CA THR A 84 2.58 -4.09 -1.64
C THR A 84 3.28 -4.12 -2.99
N SER A 85 3.60 -5.33 -3.48
CA SER A 85 4.28 -5.53 -4.76
C SER A 85 3.42 -5.09 -5.94
N THR A 86 2.12 -5.39 -5.93
CA THR A 86 1.23 -5.02 -7.05
C THR A 86 1.07 -3.50 -7.17
N MET A 87 1.11 -2.77 -6.05
CA MET A 87 1.08 -1.30 -6.05
C MET A 87 2.40 -0.66 -6.53
N GLY A 88 3.51 -1.41 -6.57
CA GLY A 88 4.83 -0.89 -6.93
C GLY A 88 4.87 -0.32 -8.34
N ALA A 89 4.51 -1.15 -9.31
CA ALA A 89 4.51 -0.76 -10.72
C ALA A 89 3.61 0.45 -11.01
N VAL A 90 2.45 0.52 -10.34
CA VAL A 90 1.53 1.67 -10.47
C VAL A 90 2.19 2.95 -9.96
N ARG A 91 2.78 2.91 -8.75
CA ARG A 91 3.41 4.11 -8.16
C ARG A 91 4.64 4.56 -8.92
N ASP A 92 5.44 3.64 -9.45
CA ASP A 92 6.61 4.00 -10.25
C ASP A 92 6.21 4.79 -11.50
N LEU A 93 5.11 4.38 -12.15
CA LEU A 93 4.53 5.09 -13.30
C LEU A 93 3.89 6.42 -12.89
N ASP A 94 3.18 6.50 -11.76
CA ASP A 94 2.65 7.77 -11.23
C ASP A 94 3.75 8.81 -11.03
N VAL A 95 4.87 8.40 -10.41
CA VAL A 95 6.03 9.28 -10.18
C VAL A 95 6.67 9.70 -11.50
N LEU A 96 6.84 8.76 -12.44
CA LEU A 96 7.45 9.05 -13.75
C LEU A 96 6.59 10.02 -14.58
N ILE A 97 5.27 9.80 -14.63
CA ILE A 97 4.33 10.69 -15.31
C ILE A 97 4.35 12.08 -14.66
N SER A 98 4.32 12.16 -13.33
CA SER A 98 4.39 13.43 -12.60
C SER A 98 5.68 14.20 -12.90
N LYS A 99 6.81 13.50 -12.95
CA LYS A 99 8.11 14.08 -13.33
C LYS A 99 8.08 14.65 -14.74
N PHE A 100 7.65 13.87 -15.74
CA PHE A 100 7.59 14.36 -17.13
C PHE A 100 6.63 15.54 -17.30
N LYS A 101 5.49 15.55 -16.59
CA LYS A 101 4.57 16.70 -16.60
C LYS A 101 5.21 17.97 -16.03
N LYS A 102 6.06 17.83 -15.01
CA LYS A 102 6.80 18.95 -14.43
C LYS A 102 7.89 19.44 -15.38
N ASP A 103 8.70 18.52 -15.91
CA ASP A 103 9.84 18.83 -16.77
C ASP A 103 9.40 19.43 -18.12
N ALA A 104 8.23 19.01 -18.66
CA ALA A 104 7.67 19.57 -19.89
C ALA A 104 7.48 21.10 -19.85
N LYS A 105 7.30 21.70 -18.67
CA LYS A 105 7.09 23.14 -18.52
C LYS A 105 8.32 23.98 -18.88
N SER A 106 9.51 23.39 -18.85
CA SER A 106 10.77 24.07 -19.18
C SER A 106 11.30 23.75 -20.59
N LEU A 107 10.53 23.02 -21.40
CA LEU A 107 10.94 22.57 -22.73
C LEU A 107 10.36 23.46 -23.84
N THR A 108 10.96 23.37 -25.02
CA THR A 108 10.45 23.99 -26.26
C THR A 108 9.10 23.40 -26.67
N GLU A 109 8.38 24.08 -27.57
CA GLU A 109 7.07 23.60 -28.04
C GLU A 109 7.14 22.22 -28.72
N ASP A 110 8.15 21.98 -29.55
CA ASP A 110 8.35 20.69 -30.23
C ASP A 110 8.65 19.56 -29.24
N GLU A 111 9.50 19.81 -28.25
CA GLU A 111 9.82 18.85 -27.20
C GLU A 111 8.59 18.56 -26.31
N GLN A 112 7.77 19.58 -26.03
CA GLN A 112 6.52 19.40 -25.28
C GLN A 112 5.55 18.46 -26.00
N ILE A 113 5.48 18.51 -27.33
CA ILE A 113 4.66 17.58 -28.12
C ILE A 113 5.17 16.14 -27.94
N GLY A 114 6.49 15.94 -28.04
CA GLY A 114 7.12 14.63 -27.81
C GLY A 114 6.84 14.08 -26.41
N VAL A 115 7.01 14.90 -25.38
CA VAL A 115 6.76 14.51 -23.98
C VAL A 115 5.28 14.21 -23.72
N LYS A 116 4.35 14.95 -24.31
CA LYS A 116 2.91 14.66 -24.20
C LYS A 116 2.57 13.27 -24.75
N ASN A 117 3.13 12.91 -25.91
CA ASN A 117 2.94 11.57 -26.50
C ASN A 117 3.52 10.46 -25.61
N LEU A 118 4.68 10.69 -25.00
CA LEU A 118 5.27 9.76 -24.03
C LEU A 118 4.38 9.60 -22.80
N ILE A 119 3.84 10.69 -22.25
CA ILE A 119 2.92 10.66 -21.10
C ILE A 119 1.69 9.81 -21.40
N ILE A 120 1.11 9.92 -22.60
CA ILE A 120 -0.05 9.09 -23.01
C ILE A 120 0.30 7.60 -22.98
N GLN A 121 1.47 7.22 -23.51
CA GLN A 121 1.93 5.83 -23.46
C GLN A 121 2.18 5.34 -22.02
N LEU A 122 2.75 6.19 -21.16
CA LEU A 122 2.96 5.87 -19.76
C LEU A 122 1.64 5.70 -19.00
N GLN A 123 0.63 6.51 -19.31
CA GLN A 123 -0.72 6.36 -18.74
C GLN A 123 -1.35 5.02 -19.14
N GLN A 124 -1.21 4.59 -20.40
CA GLN A 124 -1.67 3.26 -20.83
C GLN A 124 -0.96 2.14 -20.06
N LYS A 125 0.38 2.23 -19.92
CA LYS A 125 1.16 1.28 -19.10
C LYS A 125 0.72 1.28 -17.65
N ARG A 126 0.34 2.44 -17.10
CA ARG A 126 -0.16 2.56 -15.72
C ARG A 126 -1.47 1.80 -15.54
N GLU A 127 -2.40 1.94 -16.47
CA GLU A 127 -3.67 1.19 -16.42
C GLU A 127 -3.46 -0.32 -16.57
N GLU A 128 -2.50 -0.76 -17.39
CA GLU A 128 -2.09 -2.18 -17.44
C GLU A 128 -1.50 -2.65 -16.10
N ALA A 129 -0.62 -1.84 -15.48
CA ALA A 129 -0.04 -2.13 -14.17
C ALA A 129 -1.06 -2.15 -13.03
N ARG A 130 -2.22 -1.48 -13.19
CA ARG A 130 -3.32 -1.52 -12.21
C ARG A 130 -4.06 -2.86 -12.21
N LYS A 131 -4.12 -3.59 -13.34
CA LYS A 131 -4.90 -4.83 -13.43
C LYS A 131 -4.52 -5.88 -12.36
N PRO A 132 -3.23 -6.21 -12.13
CA PRO A 132 -2.84 -7.13 -11.06
C PRO A 132 -3.20 -6.63 -9.66
N MET A 133 -3.16 -5.32 -9.43
CA MET A 133 -3.55 -4.71 -8.15
C MET A 133 -5.05 -4.88 -7.90
N LEU A 134 -5.89 -4.59 -8.89
CA LEU A 134 -7.34 -4.77 -8.80
C LEU A 134 -7.71 -6.24 -8.58
N LEU A 135 -7.10 -7.16 -9.33
CA LEU A 135 -7.29 -8.60 -9.15
C LEU A 135 -6.89 -9.07 -7.75
N MET A 136 -5.79 -8.54 -7.21
CA MET A 136 -5.37 -8.82 -5.83
C MET A 136 -6.45 -8.37 -4.84
N PHE A 137 -6.96 -7.15 -4.94
CA PHE A 137 -8.00 -6.64 -4.05
C PHE A 137 -9.31 -7.46 -4.13
N SER A 138 -9.76 -7.82 -5.33
CA SER A 138 -10.92 -8.71 -5.48
C SER A 138 -10.69 -10.10 -4.87
N SER A 139 -9.47 -10.64 -4.95
CA SER A 139 -9.10 -11.88 -4.27
C SER A 139 -9.15 -11.75 -2.75
N LEU A 140 -8.69 -10.63 -2.18
CA LEU A 140 -8.75 -10.37 -0.73
C LEU A 140 -10.19 -10.34 -0.22
N GLU A 141 -11.09 -9.71 -0.96
CA GLU A 141 -12.51 -9.62 -0.61
C GLU A 141 -13.18 -10.99 -0.62
N LYS A 142 -12.98 -11.76 -1.69
CA LYS A 142 -13.48 -13.14 -1.80
C LYS A 142 -12.95 -14.03 -0.66
N GLU A 143 -11.68 -13.88 -0.31
CA GLU A 143 -11.06 -14.63 0.79
C GLU A 143 -11.49 -14.12 2.17
N ARG A 144 -12.21 -13.00 2.27
CA ARG A 144 -12.45 -12.26 3.53
C ARG A 144 -11.15 -12.05 4.30
N PHE A 145 -10.09 -11.66 3.59
CA PHE A 145 -8.75 -11.56 4.13
C PHE A 145 -8.69 -10.63 5.33
N ASP A 146 -9.31 -9.45 5.26
CA ASP A 146 -9.32 -8.46 6.34
C ASP A 146 -9.89 -9.04 7.63
N LYS A 147 -11.04 -9.72 7.55
CA LYS A 147 -11.64 -10.40 8.71
C LYS A 147 -10.72 -11.47 9.29
N LYS A 148 -10.06 -12.26 8.43
CA LYS A 148 -9.12 -13.30 8.86
C LYS A 148 -7.83 -12.73 9.44
N PHE A 149 -7.36 -11.60 8.93
CA PHE A 149 -6.18 -10.90 9.41
C PHE A 149 -6.46 -10.29 10.78
N LEU A 150 -7.53 -9.50 10.89
CA LEU A 150 -7.97 -8.88 12.14
C LEU A 150 -8.22 -9.93 13.22
N LYS A 151 -8.97 -11.01 12.94
CA LYS A 151 -9.19 -12.10 13.89
C LYS A 151 -7.90 -12.77 14.38
N PHE A 152 -6.83 -12.76 13.58
CA PHE A 152 -5.55 -13.35 14.01
C PHE A 152 -4.75 -12.41 14.92
N PHE A 153 -4.86 -11.10 14.72
CA PHE A 153 -4.15 -10.05 15.48
C PHE A 153 -5.03 -9.34 16.51
N GLU A 154 -6.27 -9.78 16.70
CA GLU A 154 -7.15 -9.29 17.75
C GLU A 154 -6.51 -9.54 19.13
N VAL A 155 -6.79 -8.62 20.06
CA VAL A 155 -6.39 -8.68 21.47
C VAL A 155 -7.50 -9.37 22.25
#